data_AF-A0A401Q9M6-F1
#
_entry.id   AF-A0A401Q9M6-F1
#
_cell.length_a   1.000
_cell.length_b   1.000
_cell.length_c   1.000
_cell.angle_alpha   90.00
_cell.angle_beta   90.00
_cell.angle_gamma   90.00
#
_symmetry.space_group_name_H-M   'P 1'
#
loop_
_entity.id
_entity.type
_entity.pdbx_description
1 polymer ?
#
loop_
_entity_poly.entity_id
_entity_poly.type
_entity_poly.pdbx_seq_one_letter_code
_entity_poly.pdbx_strand_id
1 'polypeptide(L)' 'DTTPDELLSAVMLAVLRDVGLEPHHLGDICVGNVLQPGAGALMARVAQFLSGIPESVPVYSVNRQCSSGLQAFINIA' A
#
# COMPACT_ATOMS: atom_id res chain seq x y z
N ASP A 1 -1.46 -12.11 15.75
CA ASP A 1 -2.57 -11.28 16.28
C ASP A 1 -2.68 -9.90 15.64
N THR A 2 -1.80 -9.53 14.70
CA THR A 2 -1.86 -8.26 13.94
C THR A 2 -2.10 -8.60 12.48
N THR A 3 -3.07 -7.95 11.84
CA THR A 3 -3.42 -8.22 10.44
C THR A 3 -2.49 -7.46 9.49
N PRO A 4 -2.28 -7.95 8.24
CA PRO A 4 -1.32 -7.32 7.32
C PRO A 4 -1.66 -5.88 6.91
N ASP A 5 -2.93 -5.51 6.93
CA ASP A 5 -3.42 -4.15 6.69
C ASP A 5 -3.02 -3.18 7.80
N GLU A 6 -3.02 -3.61 9.07
CA GLU A 6 -2.49 -2.82 10.19
C GLU A 6 -0.99 -2.57 10.02
N LEU A 7 -0.23 -3.60 9.64
CA LEU A 7 1.22 -3.49 9.39
C LEU A 7 1.51 -2.55 8.22
N LEU A 8 0.74 -2.64 7.13
CA LEU A 8 0.89 -1.80 5.95
C LEU A 8 0.47 -0.34 6.24
N SER A 9 -0.61 -0.15 6.98
CA SER A 9 -1.09 1.17 7.37
C SER A 9 -0.05 1.95 8.20
N ALA A 10 0.59 1.26 9.15
CA ALA A 10 1.61 1.86 10.01
C ALA A 10 2.76 2.48 9.19
N VAL A 11 3.25 1.79 8.15
CA VAL A 11 4.35 2.28 7.33
C VAL A 11 3.92 3.35 6.32
N MET A 12 2.70 3.26 5.77
CA MET A 12 2.15 4.29 4.89
C MET A 12 2.02 5.63 5.64
N LEU A 13 1.46 5.59 6.85
CA LEU A 13 1.29 6.76 7.69
C LEU A 13 2.62 7.35 8.16
N ALA A 14 3.59 6.50 8.51
CA ALA A 14 4.92 6.95 8.94
C ALA A 14 5.62 7.75 7.83
N VAL A 15 5.66 7.21 6.60
CA VAL A 15 6.32 7.89 5.48
C VAL A 15 5.66 9.23 5.16
N LEU A 16 4.33 9.28 5.08
CA LEU A 16 3.60 10.53 4.82
C LEU A 16 3.90 11.61 5.86
N ARG A 17 3.99 11.22 7.15
CA ARG A 17 4.36 12.11 8.24
C ARG A 17 5.81 12.58 8.16
N ASP A 18 6.73 11.68 7.86
CA ASP A 18 8.16 11.99 7.78
C ASP A 18 8.47 13.02 6.69
N VAL A 19 7.77 12.95 5.56
CA VAL A 19 7.96 13.90 4.45
C VAL A 19 6.98 15.08 4.44
N GLY A 20 6.00 15.11 5.36
CA GLY A 20 4.97 16.14 5.41
C GLY A 20 4.11 16.22 4.14
N LEU A 21 3.85 15.07 3.49
CA LEU A 21 3.07 15.00 2.26
C LEU A 21 1.59 14.78 2.58
N GLU A 22 0.74 15.66 2.06
CA GLU A 22 -0.70 15.47 2.15
C GLU A 22 -1.16 14.24 1.33
N PRO A 23 -1.99 13.33 1.89
CA PRO A 23 -2.35 12.07 1.24
C PRO A 23 -2.99 12.20 -0.15
N HIS A 24 -3.72 13.30 -0.40
CA HIS A 24 -4.40 13.53 -1.68
C HIS A 24 -3.45 13.88 -2.84
N HIS A 25 -2.15 14.10 -2.56
CA HIS A 25 -1.13 14.27 -3.59
C HIS A 25 -0.59 12.94 -4.15
N LEU A 26 -0.91 11.79 -3.54
CA LEU A 26 -0.51 10.50 -4.07
C LEU A 26 -1.22 10.20 -5.40
N GLY A 27 -0.45 9.90 -6.44
CA GLY A 27 -0.98 9.56 -7.76
C GLY A 27 -1.45 8.11 -7.87
N ASP A 28 -0.76 7.18 -7.19
CA ASP A 28 -1.06 5.75 -7.17
C ASP A 28 -0.37 5.06 -5.99
N ILE A 29 -0.81 3.85 -5.66
CA ILE A 29 -0.20 3.00 -4.61
C ILE A 29 -0.06 1.59 -5.16
N CYS A 30 1.18 1.08 -5.22
CA CYS A 30 1.46 -0.31 -5.57
C CYS A 30 1.92 -1.10 -4.33
N VAL A 31 1.24 -2.20 -4.03
CA VAL A 31 1.55 -3.06 -2.87
C VAL A 31 2.02 -4.44 -3.30
N GLY A 32 3.23 -4.82 -2.93
CA GLY A 32 3.74 -6.18 -3.13
C GLY A 32 3.18 -7.14 -2.09
N ASN A 33 2.47 -8.20 -2.50
CA ASN A 33 1.98 -9.22 -1.59
C ASN A 33 1.87 -10.60 -2.26
N VAL A 34 2.26 -11.65 -1.54
CA VAL A 34 2.35 -13.02 -2.07
C VAL A 34 1.18 -13.91 -1.64
N LEU A 35 0.87 -13.93 -0.35
CA LEU A 35 0.05 -15.00 0.26
C LEU A 35 -1.42 -14.64 0.42
N GLN A 36 -1.78 -13.36 0.36
CA GLN A 36 -3.18 -12.95 0.50
C GLN A 36 -3.97 -13.24 -0.78
N PRO A 37 -5.27 -13.59 -0.68
CA PRO A 37 -6.14 -13.77 -1.84
C PRO A 37 -6.09 -12.56 -2.77
N GLY A 38 -6.00 -12.81 -4.09
CA GLY A 38 -5.90 -11.73 -5.09
C GLY A 38 -4.67 -10.83 -4.89
N ALA A 39 -3.55 -11.41 -4.42
CA ALA A 39 -2.35 -10.67 -4.02
C ALA A 39 -2.65 -9.55 -3.01
N GLY A 40 -3.66 -9.71 -2.15
CA GLY A 40 -3.97 -8.74 -1.10
C GLY A 40 -4.54 -7.41 -1.59
N ALA A 41 -5.13 -7.32 -2.78
CA ALA A 41 -5.70 -6.06 -3.29
C ALA A 41 -6.74 -5.43 -2.33
N LEU A 42 -7.65 -6.24 -1.78
CA LEU A 42 -8.63 -5.76 -0.78
C LEU A 42 -7.95 -5.31 0.52
N MET A 43 -6.97 -6.09 1.00
CA MET A 43 -6.20 -5.78 2.21
C MET A 43 -5.44 -4.45 2.04
N ALA A 44 -4.80 -4.24 0.89
CA ALA A 44 -4.10 -3.00 0.55
C ALA A 44 -5.06 -1.80 0.53
N ARG A 45 -6.27 -1.97 0.00
CA ARG A 45 -7.30 -0.91 0.01
C ARG A 45 -7.79 -0.59 1.43
N VAL A 46 -7.91 -1.59 2.30
CA VAL A 46 -8.23 -1.37 3.72
C VAL A 46 -7.09 -0.60 4.41
N ALA A 47 -5.84 -1.00 4.21
CA ALA A 47 -4.68 -0.31 4.77
C ALA A 47 -4.59 1.16 4.34
N GLN A 48 -4.90 1.45 3.07
CA GLN A 48 -5.01 2.81 2.55
C GLN A 48 -5.99 3.65 3.38
N PHE A 49 -7.20 3.14 3.62
CA PHE A 49 -8.21 3.85 4.40
C PHE A 49 -7.83 3.98 5.88
N LEU A 50 -7.22 2.95 6.48
CA LEU A 50 -6.68 3.02 7.84
C LEU A 50 -5.58 4.09 7.98
N SER A 51 -4.87 4.40 6.88
CA SER A 51 -3.83 5.43 6.82
C SER A 51 -4.37 6.85 6.59
N GLY A 52 -5.68 7.01 6.42
CA GLY A 52 -6.30 8.30 6.10
C GLY A 52 -6.08 8.76 4.66
N ILE A 53 -5.65 7.87 3.76
CA ILE A 53 -5.49 8.18 2.34
C ILE A 53 -6.88 8.11 1.67
N PRO A 54 -7.31 9.15 0.95
CA PRO A 54 -8.66 9.23 0.40
C PRO A 54 -8.89 8.21 -0.72
N GLU A 55 -10.15 7.89 -0.96
CA GLU A 55 -10.60 6.93 -1.98
C GLU A 55 -10.24 7.33 -3.41
N SER A 56 -10.02 8.63 -3.65
CA SER A 56 -9.59 9.17 -4.95
C SER A 56 -8.19 8.68 -5.37
N VAL A 57 -7.34 8.30 -4.41
CA VAL A 57 -6.03 7.71 -4.68
C VAL A 57 -6.23 6.23 -5.05
N PRO A 58 -5.80 5.79 -6.25
CA PRO A 58 -5.90 4.39 -6.62
C PRO A 58 -4.89 3.53 -5.85
N VAL A 59 -5.20 2.24 -5.74
CA VAL A 59 -4.29 1.23 -5.18
C VAL A 59 -4.46 -0.08 -5.93
N TYR A 60 -3.35 -0.77 -6.16
CA TYR A 60 -3.35 -2.11 -6.71
C TYR A 60 -2.22 -2.94 -6.09
N SER A 61 -2.26 -4.24 -6.32
CA SER A 61 -1.26 -5.15 -5.80
C SER A 61 -0.53 -5.92 -6.90
N VAL A 62 0.70 -6.30 -6.59
CA VAL A 62 1.55 -7.10 -7.49
C VAL A 62 2.11 -8.30 -6.76
N ASN A 63 2.22 -9.41 -7.49
CA ASN A 63 2.84 -10.63 -6.98
C ASN A 63 3.91 -11.11 -7.95
N ARG A 64 5.16 -10.94 -7.53
CA ARG A 64 6.36 -11.55 -8.13
C ARG A 64 7.16 -12.30 -7.05
N GLN A 65 6.44 -13.04 -6.22
CA GLN A 65 6.99 -13.80 -5.10
C GLN A 65 7.88 -12.92 -4.21
N CYS A 66 9.08 -13.40 -3.83
CA CYS A 66 10.03 -12.68 -2.98
C CYS A 66 10.41 -11.30 -3.52
N SER A 67 10.27 -11.07 -4.84
CA SER A 67 10.59 -9.79 -5.47
C SER A 67 9.40 -8.81 -5.56
N SER A 68 8.24 -9.13 -4.97
CA SER A 68 7.03 -8.30 -5.10
C SER A 68 7.20 -6.88 -4.57
N GLY A 69 7.98 -6.68 -3.49
CA GLY A 69 8.27 -5.34 -2.97
C GLY A 69 9.10 -4.50 -3.95
N LEU A 70 10.14 -5.09 -4.55
CA LEU A 70 10.93 -4.42 -5.58
C LEU A 70 10.12 -4.19 -6.87
N GLN A 71 9.28 -5.14 -7.25
CA GLN A 71 8.39 -5.00 -8.40
C GLN A 71 7.38 -3.84 -8.20
N ALA A 72 6.87 -3.65 -6.98
CA ALA A 72 5.99 -2.54 -6.67
C ALA A 72 6.70 -1.19 -6.87
N PHE A 73 7.96 -1.08 -6.44
CA PHE A 73 8.79 0.11 -6.70
C PHE A 73 9.04 0.33 -8.19
N ILE A 74 9.26 -0.73 -8.97
CA ILE A 74 9.49 -0.60 -10.43
C ILE A 74 8.21 -0.17 -11.17
N ASN A 75 7.04 -0.56 -10.67
CA ASN A 75 5.77 -0.26 -11.36
C ASN A 75 5.15 1.09 -10.97
N ILE A 76 5.60 1.71 -9.87
CA ILE A 76 5.05 3.00 -9.44
C ILE A 76 5.59 4.12 -10.33
N ALA A 77 4.69 4.97 -10.85
CA ALA A 77 5.00 6.05 -11.78
C ALA A 77 5.15 7.40 -11.08
#